data_AF-A0A3N1PU61-F1
#
_entry.id   AF-A0A3N1PU61-F1
#
_cell.length_a   1.000
_cell.length_b   1.000
_cell.length_c   1.000
_cell.angle_alpha   90.00
_cell.angle_beta   90.00
_cell.angle_gamma   90.00
#
_symmetry.space_group_name_H-M   'P 1'
#
loop_
_entity.id
_entity.type
_entity.pdbx_description
1 polymer ?
#
loop_
_entity_poly.entity_id
_entity_poly.type
_entity_poly.pdbx_seq_one_letter_code
_entity_poly.pdbx_strand_id
1 'polypeptide(L)'
;MAQQARAIKTRQAILQSAAAVFAERGYERTTIGEILVRAGVTKGALYFHFASKEDLALGVLDAQMLDVPLPPQAIKLQELADQAFLLAHRLQRDALVRASVALALDSGAIGVDRVAPFRAWIDQVSEILMVSKARGELLVHVDVTDTASLFSGAFSGVQAMSQILCDRKDLIHRVSVLLQHFMPSICTPALLTGLGLTEEYGRKLGAEYDANRHRRDQANFMETDD
;
A
#
# COMPACT_ATOMS: atom_id res chain seq x y z
N MET A 1 6.43 28.79 5.80
CA MET A 1 6.26 27.32 5.95
C MET A 1 4.77 26.90 6.00
N ALA A 2 3.85 27.72 6.53
CA ALA A 2 2.39 27.50 6.45
C ALA A 2 1.82 27.22 5.04
N GLN A 3 2.42 27.82 3.99
CA GLN A 3 2.02 27.57 2.59
C GLN A 3 2.29 26.12 2.14
N GLN A 4 3.35 25.49 2.64
CA GLN A 4 3.72 24.11 2.31
C GLN A 4 2.80 23.11 3.01
N ALA A 5 2.48 23.34 4.30
CA ALA A 5 1.49 22.54 5.02
C ALA A 5 0.09 22.63 4.38
N ARG A 6 -0.31 23.82 3.92
CA ARG A 6 -1.56 24.02 3.18
C ARG A 6 -1.54 23.30 1.83
N ALA A 7 -0.44 23.38 1.08
CA ALA A 7 -0.27 22.67 -0.18
C ALA A 7 -0.34 21.14 -0.02
N ILE A 8 0.24 20.58 1.05
CA ILE A 8 0.14 19.14 1.36
C ILE A 8 -1.30 18.74 1.64
N LYS A 9 -2.02 19.49 2.48
CA LYS A 9 -3.44 19.23 2.78
C LYS A 9 -4.32 19.33 1.54
N THR A 10 -4.10 20.33 0.69
CA THR A 10 -4.84 20.48 -0.57
C THR A 10 -4.57 19.33 -1.53
N ARG A 11 -3.30 18.92 -1.69
CA ARG A 11 -2.93 17.76 -2.51
C ARG A 11 -3.62 16.49 -2.01
N GLN A 12 -3.62 16.23 -0.70
CA GLN A 12 -4.28 15.06 -0.11
C GLN A 12 -5.81 15.09 -0.31
N ALA A 13 -6.45 16.24 -0.14
CA ALA A 13 -7.89 16.40 -0.36
C ALA A 13 -8.29 16.12 -1.82
N ILE A 14 -7.46 16.57 -2.78
CA ILE A 14 -7.63 16.28 -4.20
C ILE A 14 -7.52 14.78 -4.47
N LEU A 15 -6.48 14.13 -3.95
CA LEU A 15 -6.26 12.68 -4.11
C LEU A 15 -7.41 11.86 -3.55
N GLN A 16 -7.86 12.15 -2.33
CA GLN A 16 -8.99 11.47 -1.69
C GLN A 16 -10.28 11.63 -2.50
N SER A 17 -10.52 12.83 -3.02
CA SER A 17 -11.68 13.12 -3.84
C SER A 17 -11.62 12.38 -5.18
N ALA A 18 -10.46 12.39 -5.85
CA ALA A 18 -10.23 11.66 -7.10
C ALA A 18 -10.45 10.17 -6.91
N ALA A 19 -9.85 9.59 -5.87
CA ALA A 19 -10.02 8.21 -5.45
C ALA A 19 -11.50 7.81 -5.28
N ALA A 20 -12.28 8.63 -4.58
CA ALA A 20 -13.71 8.39 -4.40
C ALA A 20 -14.48 8.42 -5.73
N VAL A 21 -14.21 9.42 -6.59
CA VAL A 21 -14.90 9.54 -7.88
C VAL A 21 -14.56 8.37 -8.81
N PHE A 22 -13.27 7.98 -8.85
CA PHE A 22 -12.82 6.82 -9.62
C PHE A 22 -13.47 5.53 -9.13
N ALA A 23 -13.61 5.34 -7.81
CA ALA A 23 -14.27 4.16 -7.25
C ALA A 23 -15.78 4.10 -7.59
N GLU A 24 -16.45 5.25 -7.61
CA GLU A 24 -17.89 5.33 -7.91
C GLU A 24 -18.20 5.15 -9.40
N ARG A 25 -17.36 5.70 -10.29
CA ARG A 25 -17.69 5.85 -11.71
C ARG A 25 -16.75 5.11 -12.65
N GLY A 26 -15.60 4.64 -12.17
CA GLY A 26 -14.49 4.19 -13.00
C GLY A 26 -13.68 5.37 -13.55
N TYR A 27 -12.44 5.10 -13.92
CA TYR A 27 -11.50 6.12 -14.39
C TYR A 27 -11.96 6.84 -15.67
N GLU A 28 -12.46 6.10 -16.65
CA GLU A 28 -12.87 6.63 -17.96
C GLU A 28 -13.97 7.67 -17.87
N ARG A 29 -15.02 7.35 -17.10
CA ARG A 29 -16.22 8.19 -16.99
C ARG A 29 -16.03 9.39 -16.05
N THR A 30 -14.90 9.45 -15.34
CA THR A 30 -14.61 10.53 -14.41
C THR A 30 -14.02 11.73 -15.13
N THR A 31 -14.50 12.93 -14.78
CA THR A 31 -13.95 14.20 -15.27
C THR A 31 -13.25 15.00 -14.16
N ILE A 32 -12.27 15.84 -14.53
CA ILE A 32 -11.63 16.78 -13.60
C ILE A 32 -12.65 17.72 -12.94
N GLY A 33 -13.70 18.12 -13.67
CA GLY A 33 -14.76 18.98 -13.12
C GLY A 33 -15.49 18.34 -11.94
N GLU A 34 -15.78 17.05 -12.02
CA GLU A 34 -16.42 16.30 -10.93
C GLU A 34 -15.52 16.19 -9.70
N ILE A 35 -14.22 15.98 -9.92
CA ILE A 35 -13.22 15.93 -8.86
C ILE A 35 -13.09 17.30 -8.18
N LEU A 36 -13.08 18.39 -8.95
CA LEU A 36 -13.03 19.76 -8.41
C LEU A 36 -14.24 20.05 -7.49
N VAL A 37 -15.44 19.70 -7.95
CA VAL A 37 -16.68 19.87 -7.18
C VAL A 37 -16.62 19.05 -5.89
N ARG A 38 -16.14 17.80 -5.96
CA ARG A 38 -15.97 16.91 -4.81
C ARG A 38 -14.98 17.45 -3.78
N ALA A 39 -13.81 17.89 -4.27
CA ALA A 39 -12.70 18.35 -3.44
C ALA A 39 -12.94 19.74 -2.85
N GLY A 40 -13.88 20.52 -3.39
CA GLY A 40 -14.12 21.90 -2.96
C GLY A 40 -12.93 22.82 -3.25
N VAL A 41 -12.11 22.50 -4.26
CA VAL A 41 -10.93 23.29 -4.64
C VAL A 41 -11.13 23.99 -5.99
N THR A 42 -10.37 25.06 -6.22
CA THR A 42 -10.41 25.77 -7.49
C THR A 42 -9.69 24.97 -8.59
N LYS A 43 -10.05 25.23 -9.85
CA LYS A 43 -9.36 24.66 -11.02
C LYS A 43 -7.86 24.92 -10.95
N GLY A 44 -7.45 26.16 -10.64
CA GLY A 44 -6.04 26.52 -10.50
C GLY A 44 -5.31 25.75 -9.40
N ALA A 45 -5.95 25.51 -8.26
CA ALA A 45 -5.37 24.72 -7.17
C ALA A 45 -5.14 23.25 -7.57
N LEU A 46 -6.04 22.65 -8.35
CA LEU A 46 -5.84 21.29 -8.85
C LEU A 46 -4.69 21.24 -9.85
N TYR A 47 -4.68 22.12 -10.85
CA TYR A 47 -3.62 22.13 -11.87
C TYR A 47 -2.23 22.54 -11.34
N PHE A 48 -2.18 23.18 -10.17
CA PHE A 48 -0.92 23.40 -9.45
C PHE A 48 -0.30 22.09 -8.94
N HIS A 49 -1.12 21.08 -8.62
CA HIS A 49 -0.67 19.80 -8.07
C HIS A 49 -0.61 18.68 -9.11
N PHE A 50 -1.50 18.71 -10.10
CA PHE A 50 -1.64 17.64 -11.08
C PHE A 50 -1.88 18.23 -12.48
N ALA A 51 -1.01 17.90 -13.42
CA ALA A 51 -1.04 18.45 -14.76
C ALA A 51 -2.21 17.89 -15.61
N SER A 52 -2.68 16.69 -15.29
CA SER A 52 -3.73 16.00 -16.04
C SER A 52 -4.53 15.00 -15.18
N LYS A 53 -5.56 14.37 -15.79
CA LYS A 53 -6.34 13.29 -15.14
C LYS A 53 -5.48 12.05 -14.92
N GLU A 54 -4.58 11.78 -15.86
CA GLU A 54 -3.58 10.71 -15.81
C GLU A 54 -2.58 10.94 -14.67
N ASP A 55 -2.03 12.16 -14.56
CA ASP A 55 -1.11 12.53 -13.46
C ASP A 55 -1.79 12.41 -12.08
N LEU A 56 -3.06 12.81 -12.00
CA LEU A 56 -3.86 12.62 -10.81
C LEU A 56 -4.10 11.13 -10.48
N ALA A 57 -4.34 10.29 -11.48
CA ALA A 57 -4.48 8.84 -11.30
C ALA A 57 -3.17 8.20 -10.85
N LEU A 58 -2.02 8.61 -11.39
CA LEU A 58 -0.70 8.18 -10.92
C LEU A 58 -0.50 8.56 -9.44
N GLY A 59 -0.85 9.79 -9.06
CA GLY A 59 -0.79 10.22 -7.67
C GLY A 59 -1.69 9.42 -6.73
N VAL A 60 -2.83 8.90 -7.21
CA VAL A 60 -3.68 7.96 -6.45
C VAL A 60 -3.01 6.60 -6.34
N LEU A 61 -2.43 6.08 -7.43
CA LEU A 61 -1.71 4.80 -7.46
C LEU A 61 -0.48 4.78 -6.54
N ASP A 62 0.18 5.91 -6.36
CA ASP A 62 1.32 6.03 -5.44
C ASP A 62 0.93 5.86 -3.96
N ALA A 63 -0.35 6.02 -3.63
CA ALA A 63 -0.80 6.01 -2.24
C ALA A 63 -0.66 4.64 -1.55
N GLN A 64 -0.56 3.54 -2.31
CA GLN A 64 -0.31 2.22 -1.76
C GLN A 64 1.09 2.06 -1.16
N MET A 65 2.06 2.91 -1.54
CA MET A 65 3.39 2.89 -0.96
C MET A 65 3.35 3.32 0.52
N LEU A 66 4.19 2.72 1.36
CA LEU A 66 4.29 3.08 2.77
C LEU A 66 4.78 4.52 2.91
N ASP A 67 4.04 5.33 3.66
CA ASP A 67 4.43 6.70 3.95
C ASP A 67 5.46 6.78 5.08
N VAL A 68 5.48 5.80 5.99
CA VAL A 68 6.49 5.64 7.05
C VAL A 68 7.30 4.38 6.77
N PRO A 69 8.64 4.46 6.70
CA PRO A 69 9.47 3.27 6.51
C PRO A 69 9.34 2.35 7.73
N LEU A 70 9.23 1.05 7.45
CA LEU A 70 9.30 0.03 8.50
C LEU A 70 10.71 -0.03 9.09
N PRO A 71 10.86 -0.25 10.41
CA PRO A 71 12.17 -0.49 10.99
C PRO A 71 12.77 -1.78 10.41
N PRO A 72 14.10 -1.84 10.25
CA PRO A 72 14.77 -3.05 9.78
C PRO A 72 14.59 -4.18 10.80
N GLN A 73 14.41 -5.40 10.30
CA GLN A 73 14.23 -6.58 11.15
C GLN A 73 15.51 -7.40 11.26
N ALA A 74 15.67 -8.12 12.38
CA ALA A 74 16.79 -9.04 12.58
C ALA A 74 16.78 -10.17 11.54
N ILE A 75 15.59 -10.71 11.25
CA ILE A 75 15.33 -11.64 10.16
C ILE A 75 14.78 -10.81 8.99
N LYS A 76 15.50 -10.72 7.88
CA LYS A 76 15.09 -9.89 6.74
C LYS A 76 13.73 -10.33 6.18
N LEU A 77 13.47 -11.64 6.17
CA LEU A 77 12.21 -12.19 5.69
C LEU A 77 11.00 -11.76 6.52
N GLN A 78 11.19 -11.33 7.78
CA GLN A 78 10.11 -10.74 8.59
C GLN A 78 9.58 -9.46 7.95
N GLU A 79 10.42 -8.67 7.26
CA GLU A 79 9.99 -7.43 6.61
C GLU A 79 8.95 -7.70 5.50
N LEU A 80 8.97 -8.87 4.87
CA LEU A 80 7.94 -9.27 3.90
C LEU A 80 6.58 -9.48 4.58
N ALA A 81 6.57 -10.16 5.73
CA ALA A 81 5.36 -10.37 6.53
C ALA A 81 4.82 -9.02 7.04
N ASP A 82 5.70 -8.16 7.55
CA ASP A 82 5.36 -6.84 8.06
C ASP A 82 4.71 -5.97 6.97
N GLN A 83 5.28 -5.97 5.77
CA GLN A 83 4.73 -5.22 4.63
C GLN A 83 3.34 -5.73 4.23
N ALA A 84 3.13 -7.05 4.19
CA ALA A 84 1.83 -7.62 3.88
C ALA A 84 0.77 -7.28 4.94
N PHE A 85 1.13 -7.37 6.23
CA PHE A 85 0.23 -6.99 7.32
C PHE A 85 -0.08 -5.51 7.33
N LEU A 86 0.91 -4.64 7.10
CA LEU A 86 0.69 -3.20 7.04
C LEU A 86 -0.18 -2.81 5.85
N LEU A 87 0.04 -3.39 4.67
CA LEU A 87 -0.82 -3.10 3.53
C LEU A 87 -2.25 -3.57 3.79
N ALA A 88 -2.44 -4.73 4.43
CA ALA A 88 -3.76 -5.20 4.85
C ALA A 88 -4.43 -4.26 5.87
N HIS A 89 -3.69 -3.78 6.87
CA HIS A 89 -4.18 -2.83 7.86
C HIS A 89 -4.59 -1.51 7.20
N ARG A 90 -3.76 -0.99 6.29
CA ARG A 90 -4.05 0.22 5.54
C ARG A 90 -5.24 0.06 4.61
N LEU A 91 -5.40 -1.09 3.95
CA LEU A 91 -6.57 -1.38 3.14
C LEU A 91 -7.88 -1.37 3.95
N GLN A 92 -7.86 -1.78 5.22
CA GLN A 92 -9.03 -1.70 6.09
C GLN A 92 -9.38 -0.26 6.51
N ARG A 93 -8.40 0.67 6.55
CA ARG A 93 -8.58 1.97 7.21
C ARG A 93 -8.48 3.17 6.28
N ASP A 94 -7.64 3.11 5.26
CA ASP A 94 -7.33 4.21 4.36
C ASP A 94 -8.09 4.08 3.04
N ALA A 95 -9.04 5.00 2.82
CA ALA A 95 -9.83 5.06 1.60
C ALA A 95 -8.99 5.29 0.35
N LEU A 96 -7.88 6.04 0.47
CA LEU A 96 -7.01 6.33 -0.66
C LEU A 96 -6.24 5.08 -1.08
N VAL A 97 -5.76 4.27 -0.13
CA VAL A 97 -5.10 2.98 -0.42
C VAL A 97 -6.08 2.00 -1.06
N ARG A 98 -7.33 1.94 -0.58
CA ARG A 98 -8.38 1.12 -1.21
C ARG A 98 -8.62 1.53 -2.66
N ALA A 99 -8.68 2.82 -2.94
CA ALA A 99 -8.89 3.34 -4.28
C ALA A 99 -7.68 3.11 -5.19
N SER A 100 -6.46 3.25 -4.66
CA SER A 100 -5.22 2.88 -5.37
C SER A 100 -5.28 1.44 -5.87
N VAL A 101 -5.57 0.49 -4.98
CA VAL A 101 -5.66 -0.93 -5.33
C VAL A 101 -6.83 -1.21 -6.28
N ALA A 102 -7.98 -0.57 -6.08
CA ALA A 102 -9.12 -0.71 -6.98
C ALA A 102 -8.80 -0.21 -8.39
N LEU A 103 -8.12 0.93 -8.52
CA LEU A 103 -7.71 1.51 -9.80
C LEU A 103 -6.65 0.64 -10.51
N ALA A 104 -5.71 0.07 -9.76
CA ALA A 104 -4.72 -0.85 -10.31
C ALA A 104 -5.39 -2.12 -10.91
N LEU A 105 -6.44 -2.62 -10.25
CA LEU A 105 -7.19 -3.82 -10.66
C LEU A 105 -8.28 -3.54 -11.71
N ASP A 106 -8.63 -2.27 -11.96
CA ASP A 106 -9.68 -1.90 -12.92
C ASP A 106 -9.21 -2.13 -14.36
N SER A 107 -9.70 -3.20 -14.99
CA SER A 107 -9.40 -3.51 -16.39
C SER A 107 -9.94 -2.47 -17.38
N GLY A 108 -10.93 -1.66 -16.96
CA GLY A 108 -11.55 -0.60 -17.75
C GLY A 108 -10.83 0.74 -17.71
N ALA A 109 -9.81 0.92 -16.86
CA ALA A 109 -9.01 2.15 -16.83
C ALA A 109 -7.96 2.13 -17.95
N ILE A 110 -8.33 2.64 -19.13
CA ILE A 110 -7.50 2.72 -20.33
C ILE A 110 -6.65 4.01 -20.24
N GLY A 111 -5.41 3.97 -20.74
CA GLY A 111 -4.51 5.13 -20.69
C GLY A 111 -3.86 5.41 -19.32
N VAL A 112 -4.18 4.61 -18.29
CA VAL A 112 -3.44 4.58 -17.02
C VAL A 112 -2.44 3.42 -17.05
N ASP A 113 -1.19 3.68 -16.69
CA ASP A 113 -0.21 2.62 -16.50
C ASP A 113 -0.51 1.81 -15.23
N ARG A 114 -1.33 0.77 -15.39
CA ARG A 114 -1.67 -0.17 -14.33
C ARG A 114 -0.61 -1.23 -14.09
N VAL A 115 0.41 -1.32 -14.95
CA VAL A 115 1.49 -2.29 -14.82
C VAL A 115 2.52 -1.80 -13.79
N ALA A 116 2.84 -0.50 -13.81
CA ALA A 116 3.83 0.10 -12.92
C ALA A 116 3.59 -0.19 -11.42
N PRO A 117 2.37 -0.07 -10.85
CA PRO A 117 2.15 -0.33 -9.43
C PRO A 117 2.40 -1.80 -9.03
N PHE A 118 2.01 -2.76 -9.87
CA PHE A 118 2.28 -4.18 -9.61
C PHE A 118 3.77 -4.50 -9.76
N ARG A 119 4.44 -3.90 -10.76
CA ARG A 119 5.89 -4.04 -10.94
C ARG A 119 6.65 -3.50 -9.74
N ALA A 120 6.33 -2.29 -9.28
CA ALA A 120 6.96 -1.69 -8.11
C ALA A 120 6.80 -2.56 -6.86
N TRP A 121 5.62 -3.16 -6.67
CA TRP A 121 5.40 -4.10 -5.58
C TRP A 121 6.24 -5.39 -5.71
N ILE A 122 6.31 -5.98 -6.92
CA ILE A 122 7.14 -7.15 -7.18
C ILE A 122 8.62 -6.84 -6.96
N ASP A 123 9.09 -5.67 -7.39
CA ASP A 123 10.48 -5.23 -7.23
C ASP A 123 10.83 -5.08 -5.74
N GLN A 124 9.94 -4.47 -4.95
CA GLN A 124 10.10 -4.33 -3.50
C GLN A 124 10.16 -5.69 -2.78
N VAL A 125 9.27 -6.63 -3.14
CA VAL A 125 9.30 -7.99 -2.60
C VAL A 125 10.59 -8.71 -3.02
N SER A 126 11.00 -8.54 -4.27
CA SER A 126 12.24 -9.13 -4.80
C SER A 126 13.46 -8.63 -4.03
N GLU A 127 13.54 -7.35 -3.70
CA GLU A 127 14.64 -6.79 -2.91
C GLU A 127 14.76 -7.46 -1.54
N ILE A 128 13.64 -7.64 -0.83
CA ILE A 128 13.62 -8.33 0.47
C ILE A 128 14.11 -9.78 0.31
N LEU A 129 13.60 -10.49 -0.69
CA LEU A 129 13.98 -11.88 -0.94
C LEU A 129 15.44 -12.02 -1.36
N MET A 130 15.99 -11.09 -2.16
CA MET A 130 17.41 -11.08 -2.52
C MET A 130 18.30 -10.95 -1.27
N VAL A 131 18.00 -10.00 -0.40
CA VAL A 131 18.77 -9.79 0.84
C VAL A 131 18.60 -10.98 1.79
N SER A 132 17.40 -11.54 1.89
CA SER A 132 17.11 -12.75 2.69
C SER A 132 17.92 -13.95 2.16
N LYS A 133 18.03 -14.10 0.84
CA LYS A 133 18.85 -15.16 0.20
C LYS A 133 20.33 -14.99 0.53
N ALA A 134 20.85 -13.77 0.43
CA ALA A 134 22.25 -13.46 0.76
C ALA A 134 22.59 -13.72 2.24
N ARG A 135 21.60 -13.59 3.12
CA ARG A 135 21.72 -13.89 4.56
C ARG A 135 21.52 -15.37 4.92
N GLY A 136 21.25 -16.23 3.93
CA GLY A 136 20.98 -17.65 4.17
C GLY A 136 19.62 -17.92 4.83
N GLU A 137 18.69 -16.97 4.76
CA GLU A 137 17.36 -17.11 5.37
C GLU A 137 16.41 -17.95 4.49
N LEU A 138 16.70 -18.04 3.19
CA LEU A 138 15.88 -18.76 2.22
C LEU A 138 16.38 -20.19 1.94
N LEU A 139 15.45 -21.07 1.57
CA LEU A 139 15.75 -22.40 1.06
C LEU A 139 16.49 -22.32 -0.29
N VAL A 140 17.37 -23.30 -0.54
CA VAL A 140 18.27 -23.31 -1.70
C VAL A 140 17.54 -23.24 -3.05
N HIS A 141 16.35 -23.85 -3.13
CA HIS A 141 15.57 -23.95 -4.36
C HIS A 141 14.80 -22.67 -4.72
N VAL A 142 14.80 -21.65 -3.84
CA VAL A 142 13.99 -20.45 -4.02
C VAL A 142 14.57 -19.58 -5.15
N ASP A 143 13.82 -19.44 -6.23
CA ASP A 143 14.01 -18.38 -7.21
C ASP A 143 13.35 -17.10 -6.71
N VAL A 144 14.12 -16.01 -6.62
CA VAL A 144 13.66 -14.75 -6.04
C VAL A 144 12.55 -14.13 -6.89
N THR A 145 12.72 -14.11 -8.21
CA THR A 145 11.84 -13.38 -9.14
C THR A 145 10.48 -14.07 -9.24
N ASP A 146 10.48 -15.39 -9.38
CA ASP A 146 9.25 -16.18 -9.45
C ASP A 146 8.52 -16.16 -8.10
N THR A 147 9.25 -16.25 -6.99
CA THR A 147 8.68 -16.22 -5.63
C THR A 147 8.06 -14.86 -5.31
N ALA A 148 8.72 -13.76 -5.70
CA ALA A 148 8.18 -12.41 -5.52
C ALA A 148 6.89 -12.20 -6.30
N SER A 149 6.86 -12.67 -7.56
CA SER A 149 5.67 -12.61 -8.41
C SER A 149 4.52 -13.43 -7.85
N LEU A 150 4.80 -14.65 -7.39
CA LEU A 150 3.82 -15.55 -6.77
C LEU A 150 3.23 -14.94 -5.50
N PHE A 151 4.07 -14.42 -4.59
CA PHE A 151 3.61 -13.78 -3.36
C PHE A 151 2.71 -12.59 -3.65
N SER A 152 3.14 -11.72 -4.58
CA SER A 152 2.41 -10.53 -5.01
C SER A 152 1.04 -10.89 -5.59
N GLY A 153 0.96 -11.92 -6.44
CA GLY A 153 -0.29 -12.41 -6.99
C GLY A 153 -1.20 -13.03 -5.94
N ALA A 154 -0.64 -13.83 -5.02
CA ALA A 154 -1.40 -14.47 -3.95
C ALA A 154 -1.99 -13.44 -2.98
N PHE A 155 -1.20 -12.44 -2.56
CA PHE A 155 -1.69 -11.31 -1.76
C PHE A 155 -2.80 -10.56 -2.49
N SER A 156 -2.59 -10.31 -3.80
CA SER A 156 -3.57 -9.61 -4.64
C SER A 156 -4.93 -10.34 -4.68
N GLY A 157 -4.89 -11.66 -4.85
CA GLY A 157 -6.08 -12.50 -4.81
C GLY A 157 -6.76 -12.51 -3.43
N VAL A 158 -5.97 -12.64 -2.36
CA VAL A 158 -6.48 -12.64 -0.98
C VAL A 158 -7.23 -11.34 -0.66
N GLN A 159 -6.65 -10.18 -0.99
CA GLN A 159 -7.32 -8.90 -0.73
C GLN A 159 -8.56 -8.70 -1.60
N ALA A 160 -8.56 -9.16 -2.84
CA ALA A 160 -9.71 -9.05 -3.74
C ALA A 160 -10.88 -9.90 -3.24
N MET A 161 -10.62 -11.15 -2.87
CA MET A 161 -11.63 -12.04 -2.30
C MET A 161 -12.18 -11.50 -0.98
N SER A 162 -11.31 -11.03 -0.08
CA SER A 162 -11.70 -10.44 1.20
C SER A 162 -12.59 -9.20 1.02
N GLN A 163 -12.31 -8.36 0.01
CA GLN A 163 -13.19 -7.25 -0.36
C GLN A 163 -14.59 -7.72 -0.77
N ILE A 164 -14.67 -8.70 -1.66
CA ILE A 164 -15.94 -9.20 -2.18
C ILE A 164 -16.77 -9.89 -1.08
N LEU A 165 -16.12 -10.70 -0.25
CA LEU A 165 -16.81 -11.55 0.72
C LEU A 165 -17.26 -10.79 1.97
N CYS A 166 -16.46 -9.83 2.46
CA CYS A 166 -16.75 -9.18 3.74
C CYS A 166 -16.24 -7.74 3.87
N ASP A 167 -16.03 -7.03 2.76
CA ASP A 167 -15.49 -5.66 2.77
C ASP A 167 -14.18 -5.54 3.57
N ARG A 168 -13.29 -6.53 3.37
CA ARG A 168 -11.97 -6.63 4.00
C ARG A 168 -11.95 -6.81 5.51
N LYS A 169 -13.08 -7.07 6.19
CA LYS A 169 -13.12 -7.28 7.65
C LYS A 169 -12.22 -8.43 8.13
N ASP A 170 -12.06 -9.47 7.31
CA ASP A 170 -11.23 -10.65 7.60
C ASP A 170 -9.79 -10.57 7.02
N LEU A 171 -9.39 -9.42 6.44
CA LEU A 171 -8.18 -9.35 5.63
C LEU A 171 -6.89 -9.68 6.41
N ILE A 172 -6.74 -9.16 7.63
CA ILE A 172 -5.57 -9.45 8.48
C ILE A 172 -5.47 -10.96 8.77
N HIS A 173 -6.60 -11.59 9.06
CA HIS A 173 -6.67 -13.03 9.29
C HIS A 173 -6.23 -13.80 8.04
N ARG A 174 -6.76 -13.46 6.85
CA ARG A 174 -6.40 -14.11 5.59
C ARG A 174 -4.93 -13.93 5.21
N VAL A 175 -4.35 -12.77 5.49
CA VAL A 175 -2.92 -12.52 5.28
C VAL A 175 -2.07 -13.36 6.24
N SER A 176 -2.49 -13.51 7.50
CA SER A 176 -1.84 -14.43 8.43
C SER A 176 -1.86 -15.88 7.92
N VAL A 177 -3.00 -16.36 7.42
CA VAL A 177 -3.11 -17.68 6.78
C VAL A 177 -2.20 -17.79 5.55
N LEU A 178 -2.22 -16.80 4.65
CA LEU A 178 -1.32 -16.77 3.49
C LEU A 178 0.14 -16.91 3.92
N LEU A 179 0.59 -16.09 4.87
CA LEU A 179 1.97 -16.09 5.34
C LEU A 179 2.35 -17.41 6.03
N GLN A 180 1.47 -17.98 6.85
CA GLN A 180 1.72 -19.27 7.52
C GLN A 180 1.85 -20.44 6.55
N HIS A 181 1.21 -20.39 5.39
CA HIS A 181 1.37 -21.41 4.33
C HIS A 181 2.51 -21.08 3.35
N PHE A 182 2.81 -19.80 3.13
CA PHE A 182 3.84 -19.36 2.20
C PHE A 182 5.24 -19.42 2.80
N MET A 183 5.42 -18.98 4.04
CA MET A 183 6.75 -18.91 4.67
C MET A 183 7.45 -20.27 4.80
N PRO A 184 6.79 -21.39 5.15
CA PRO A 184 7.46 -22.69 5.23
C PRO A 184 8.01 -23.20 3.89
N SER A 185 7.50 -22.73 2.74
CA SER A 185 8.02 -23.15 1.44
C SER A 185 9.25 -22.37 0.98
N ILE A 186 9.59 -21.26 1.65
CA ILE A 186 10.71 -20.40 1.26
C ILE A 186 11.73 -20.15 2.36
N CYS A 187 11.33 -20.20 3.64
CA CYS A 187 12.17 -19.91 4.80
C CYS A 187 12.89 -21.16 5.29
N THR A 188 14.13 -20.99 5.78
CA THR A 188 14.82 -22.09 6.46
C THR A 188 14.10 -22.48 7.76
N PRO A 189 13.98 -23.79 8.10
CA PRO A 189 13.24 -24.23 9.27
C PRO A 189 13.72 -23.62 10.61
N ALA A 190 15.02 -23.30 10.70
CA ALA A 190 15.64 -22.72 11.89
C ALA A 190 15.11 -21.30 12.20
N LEU A 191 14.67 -20.56 11.18
CA LEU A 191 14.21 -19.18 11.33
C LEU A 191 12.67 -19.08 11.35
N LEU A 192 11.96 -20.10 10.87
CA LEU A 192 10.51 -20.08 10.73
C LEU A 192 9.77 -19.77 12.05
N THR A 193 10.27 -20.28 13.17
CA THR A 193 9.68 -20.04 14.51
C THR A 193 9.92 -18.62 15.04
N GLY A 194 10.89 -17.91 14.48
CA GLY A 194 11.19 -16.51 14.83
C GLY A 194 10.34 -15.50 14.07
N LEU A 195 9.51 -15.94 13.12
CA LEU A 195 8.68 -15.05 12.32
C LEU A 195 7.34 -14.72 13.00
N GLY A 196 6.98 -13.45 13.03
CA GLY A 196 5.68 -12.95 13.43
C GLY A 196 4.66 -13.11 12.31
N LEU A 197 3.99 -14.27 12.27
CA LEU A 197 3.03 -14.63 11.20
C LEU A 197 1.58 -14.69 11.67
N THR A 198 1.30 -14.40 12.94
CA THR A 198 -0.05 -14.52 13.52
C THR A 198 -0.89 -13.28 13.27
N GLU A 199 -2.21 -13.44 13.29
CA GLU A 199 -3.15 -12.32 13.22
C GLU A 199 -2.92 -11.30 14.34
N GLU A 200 -2.63 -11.78 15.56
CA GLU A 200 -2.32 -10.93 16.72
C GLU A 200 -1.11 -10.03 16.46
N TYR A 201 -0.02 -10.60 15.91
CA TYR A 201 1.16 -9.84 15.53
C TYR A 201 0.82 -8.76 14.50
N GLY A 202 0.11 -9.11 13.44
CA GLY A 202 -0.30 -8.16 12.40
C GLY A 202 -1.14 -7.00 12.92
N ARG A 203 -2.07 -7.27 13.86
CA ARG A 203 -2.88 -6.23 14.52
C ARG A 203 -2.04 -5.30 15.38
N LYS A 204 -1.09 -5.85 16.14
CA LYS A 204 -0.16 -5.07 16.96
C LYS A 204 0.70 -4.15 16.09
N LEU A 205 1.27 -4.69 15.01
CA LEU A 205 2.07 -3.93 14.05
C LEU A 205 1.29 -2.77 13.44
N GLY A 206 0.03 -3.00 13.04
CA GLY A 206 -0.85 -1.95 12.53
C GLY A 206 -1.15 -0.84 13.55
N ALA A 207 -1.36 -1.19 14.82
CA ALA A 207 -1.55 -0.20 15.89
C ALA A 207 -0.29 0.63 16.14
N GLU A 208 0.89 0.01 16.12
CA GLU A 208 2.18 0.71 16.24
C GLU A 208 2.44 1.64 15.07
N TYR A 209 2.08 1.22 13.85
CA TYR A 209 2.14 2.05 12.64
C TYR A 209 1.29 3.31 12.78
N ASP A 210 0.02 3.15 13.17
CA ASP A 210 -0.88 4.29 13.38
C ASP A 210 -0.29 5.24 14.42
N ALA A 211 0.21 4.74 15.55
CA ALA A 211 0.81 5.56 16.60
C ALA A 211 2.08 6.31 16.14
N ASN A 212 2.93 5.67 15.33
CA ASN A 212 4.12 6.30 14.74
C ASN A 212 3.73 7.41 13.76
N ARG A 213 2.74 7.15 12.91
CA ARG A 213 2.24 8.14 11.95
C ARG A 213 1.68 9.37 12.65
N HIS A 214 0.86 9.20 13.70
CA HIS A 214 0.32 10.31 14.48
C HIS A 214 1.43 11.15 15.15
N ARG A 215 2.47 10.50 15.70
CA ARG A 215 3.62 11.20 16.28
C ARG A 215 4.38 12.02 15.23
N ARG A 216 4.60 11.49 14.04
CA ARG A 216 5.24 12.20 12.93
C ARG A 216 4.40 13.39 12.46
N ASP A 217 3.10 13.22 12.33
CA ASP A 217 2.19 14.30 11.92
C ASP A 217 2.16 15.43 12.98
N GLN A 218 2.25 15.10 14.27
CA GLN A 218 2.37 16.09 15.36
C GLN A 218 3.72 16.80 15.39
N ALA A 219 4.83 16.08 15.22
CA ALA A 219 6.17 16.66 15.17
C ALA A 219 6.31 17.65 14.00
N ASN A 220 5.81 17.26 12.82
CA ASN A 220 5.76 18.15 11.66
C ASN A 220 4.89 19.40 11.88
N PHE A 221 3.91 19.34 12.80
CA PHE A 221 3.06 20.50 13.13
C PHE A 221 3.78 21.46 14.09
N MET A 222 4.50 20.92 15.08
CA MET A 222 5.27 21.72 16.05
C MET A 222 6.48 22.42 15.40
N GLU A 223 7.16 21.78 14.44
CA GLU A 223 8.25 22.42 13.67
C GLU A 223 7.77 23.51 12.70
N THR A 224 6.46 23.62 12.44
CA THR A 224 5.90 24.64 11.54
C THR A 224 5.39 25.91 12.24
N ASP A 225 5.36 25.92 13.58
CA ASP A 225 4.89 27.04 14.41
C ASP A 225 6.03 27.92 15.00
N ASP A 226 7.32 27.56 14.77
CA ASP A 226 8.52 28.37 15.03
C ASP A 226 9.11 28.99 13.74
#